data_AF-A0AAQ4EX06-F1
#
_entry.id   AF-A0AAQ4EX06-F1
#
_cell.length_a   1.000
_cell.length_b   1.000
_cell.length_c   1.000
_cell.angle_alpha   90.00
_cell.angle_beta   90.00
_cell.angle_gamma   90.00
#
_symmetry.space_group_name_H-M   'P 1'
#
loop_
_entity.id
_entity.type
_entity.pdbx_description
1 polymer ?
#
loop_
_entity_poly.entity_id
_entity_poly.type
_entity_poly.pdbx_seq_one_letter_code
_entity_poly.pdbx_strand_id
1 'polypeptide(L)'
;MPLLCDIIARNTNLYRLEVHNFGHGLTSLWYLLRLLAMNIRLRELCLDVSRLQESERSLFPLALKENHALKSLRLLGSLCKPTLSVAAVAEALEGAAALTSLELCYFHVTSDEAWALATSLTCNQSVQQLALFACVPIFSHLTSVPCSGDKGEASWSGASKHIDPFVYMLHKLTSLRKLTFPVSSYPLEDQRAFLEALVVKDSVEEVRVQSLNHRHLSEFRRLVSETGIGGRVSFCTVPVDEDRLDWESPEVYGRDDCVCLDIELLNEVYSRFRQLSTLHGLTTLVVGLECAIDAESAELIGQYLRNTQVLNDLTMSFTASRGEALVLLEALSLNTSITALDVENWCRTRRTARLLADVVSSNKKILEFRHYSEGRNASRAFFSAFAQRIDSNCTILSVNMFPRKREGKHWNRIQEVVTRNHTLLIHAARYVTGCVMQKSGAEALELMSSNPMLVSKVEEMASLSENAAKVLIRSRLADLDDMDFFMSVTGVVKESVVCEETAEGRACLGALPYDCWLRLRRFLRVADVIDRPQMI
;
A
#
# COMPACT_ATOMS: atom_id res chain seq x y z
N MET A 1 15.30 -22.41 -7.83
CA MET A 1 13.94 -22.34 -7.26
C MET A 1 13.71 -23.35 -6.13
N PRO A 2 14.09 -24.65 -6.23
CA PRO A 2 14.01 -25.57 -5.09
C PRO A 2 14.72 -25.03 -3.84
N LEU A 3 15.91 -24.45 -4.04
CA LEU A 3 16.70 -23.83 -2.98
C LEU A 3 16.02 -22.61 -2.32
N LEU A 4 15.33 -21.76 -3.11
CA LEU A 4 14.55 -20.63 -2.58
C LEU A 4 13.37 -21.15 -1.74
N CYS A 5 12.76 -22.23 -2.19
CA CYS A 5 11.65 -22.85 -1.49
C CYS A 5 12.13 -23.48 -0.18
N ASP A 6 13.25 -24.19 -0.18
CA ASP A 6 13.86 -24.72 1.04
C ASP A 6 14.28 -23.61 2.02
N ILE A 7 14.78 -22.47 1.50
CA ILE A 7 15.10 -21.30 2.32
C ILE A 7 13.83 -20.74 2.96
N ILE A 8 12.75 -20.55 2.17
CA ILE A 8 11.46 -20.05 2.67
C ILE A 8 10.85 -21.01 3.69
N ALA A 9 10.89 -22.33 3.45
CA ALA A 9 10.36 -23.34 4.36
C ALA A 9 11.12 -23.39 5.69
N ARG A 10 12.44 -23.16 5.66
CA ARG A 10 13.29 -23.12 6.87
C ARG A 10 13.32 -21.75 7.54
N ASN A 11 12.81 -20.71 6.88
CA ASN A 11 12.83 -19.36 7.42
C ASN A 11 11.81 -19.23 8.56
N THR A 12 12.30 -18.89 9.75
CA THR A 12 11.48 -18.76 10.94
C THR A 12 10.82 -17.39 11.10
N ASN A 13 11.24 -16.38 10.33
CA ASN A 13 10.82 -14.98 10.49
C ASN A 13 10.06 -14.42 9.28
N LEU A 14 9.96 -15.16 8.16
CA LEU A 14 9.28 -14.70 6.96
C LEU A 14 7.77 -14.65 7.17
N TYR A 15 7.21 -13.44 7.23
CA TYR A 15 5.77 -13.19 7.46
C TYR A 15 5.04 -12.67 6.22
N ARG A 16 5.76 -12.01 5.29
CA ARG A 16 5.24 -11.50 4.01
C ARG A 16 6.11 -11.98 2.86
N LEU A 17 5.49 -12.40 1.76
CA LEU A 17 6.16 -12.81 0.54
C LEU A 17 5.48 -12.15 -0.67
N GLU A 18 6.25 -11.41 -1.45
CA GLU A 18 5.78 -10.86 -2.71
C GLU A 18 6.58 -11.46 -3.85
N VAL A 19 5.88 -12.07 -4.81
CA VAL A 19 6.53 -12.68 -5.96
C VAL A 19 5.93 -12.14 -7.24
N HIS A 20 6.69 -11.21 -7.83
CA HIS A 20 6.39 -10.57 -9.09
C HIS A 20 7.32 -11.15 -10.16
N ASN A 21 6.77 -11.58 -11.30
CA ASN A 21 7.53 -12.01 -12.49
C ASN A 21 8.42 -13.26 -12.31
N PHE A 22 7.82 -14.45 -12.39
CA PHE A 22 8.55 -15.71 -12.49
C PHE A 22 9.23 -15.87 -13.87
N GLY A 23 10.48 -16.35 -13.86
CA GLY A 23 11.16 -16.81 -15.07
C GLY A 23 10.49 -18.06 -15.64
N HIS A 24 10.60 -18.26 -16.97
CA HIS A 24 9.98 -19.39 -17.66
C HIS A 24 10.50 -20.74 -17.13
N GLY A 25 9.65 -21.54 -16.47
CA GLY A 25 9.96 -22.93 -16.13
C GLY A 25 8.96 -23.60 -15.18
N LEU A 26 8.38 -24.72 -15.63
CA LEU A 26 7.45 -25.64 -14.94
C LEU A 26 7.90 -26.06 -13.52
N THR A 27 9.20 -26.02 -13.24
CA THR A 27 9.80 -26.48 -11.99
C THR A 27 9.92 -25.39 -10.92
N SER A 28 9.48 -24.16 -11.18
CA SER A 28 9.68 -23.03 -10.26
C SER A 28 8.49 -22.74 -9.37
N LEU A 29 7.29 -22.80 -9.94
CA LEU A 29 6.02 -22.44 -9.31
C LEU A 29 5.35 -23.63 -8.60
N TRP A 30 5.56 -24.87 -9.08
CA TRP A 30 5.15 -26.08 -8.35
C TRP A 30 5.69 -26.12 -6.91
N TYR A 31 6.97 -25.77 -6.72
CA TYR A 31 7.53 -25.71 -5.37
C TYR A 31 6.92 -24.58 -4.55
N LEU A 32 6.56 -23.44 -5.17
CA LEU A 32 5.92 -22.33 -4.46
C LEU A 32 4.50 -22.69 -3.98
N LEU A 33 3.73 -23.43 -4.79
CA LEU A 33 2.44 -23.97 -4.35
C LEU A 33 2.61 -25.01 -3.24
N ARG A 34 3.63 -25.86 -3.33
CA ARG A 34 3.96 -26.80 -2.24
C ARG A 34 4.39 -26.08 -0.96
N LEU A 35 5.14 -24.98 -1.07
CA LEU A 35 5.44 -24.13 0.08
C LEU A 35 4.19 -23.50 0.65
N LEU A 36 3.32 -22.96 -0.21
CA LEU A 36 2.07 -22.37 0.23
C LEU A 36 1.29 -23.38 1.08
N ALA A 37 1.16 -24.62 0.61
CA ALA A 37 0.51 -25.69 1.36
C ALA A 37 1.15 -25.95 2.73
N MET A 38 2.48 -26.05 2.79
CA MET A 38 3.20 -26.47 4.00
C MET A 38 3.55 -25.31 4.96
N ASN A 39 3.40 -24.06 4.54
CA ASN A 39 3.90 -22.92 5.31
C ASN A 39 2.93 -22.51 6.42
N ILE A 40 3.38 -22.69 7.67
CA ILE A 40 2.61 -22.38 8.88
C ILE A 40 2.86 -20.97 9.46
N ARG A 41 3.63 -20.12 8.78
CA ARG A 41 4.05 -18.80 9.32
C ARG A 41 3.73 -17.61 8.41
N LEU A 42 3.74 -17.81 7.10
CA LEU A 42 3.48 -16.78 6.12
C LEU A 42 2.06 -16.24 6.34
N ARG A 43 1.96 -14.94 6.61
CA ARG A 43 0.69 -14.24 6.86
C ARG A 43 0.21 -13.50 5.64
N GLU A 44 1.13 -13.04 4.79
CA GLU A 44 0.78 -12.21 3.64
C GLU A 44 1.48 -12.69 2.37
N LEU A 45 0.71 -12.86 1.30
CA LEU A 45 1.21 -13.31 0.00
C LEU A 45 0.67 -12.40 -1.12
N CYS A 46 1.58 -11.86 -1.92
CA CYS A 46 1.26 -11.22 -3.19
C CYS A 46 1.83 -12.05 -4.33
N LEU A 47 0.98 -12.49 -5.26
CA LEU A 47 1.36 -13.40 -6.34
C LEU A 47 0.85 -12.92 -7.69
N ASP A 48 1.77 -12.76 -8.65
CA ASP A 48 1.44 -12.60 -10.06
C ASP A 48 1.05 -13.96 -10.67
N VAL A 49 -0.25 -14.15 -10.89
CA VAL A 49 -0.83 -15.39 -11.43
C VAL A 49 -1.00 -15.36 -12.95
N SER A 50 -0.66 -14.24 -13.60
CA SER A 50 -0.73 -14.10 -15.07
C SER A 50 0.21 -15.05 -15.82
N ARG A 51 1.13 -15.69 -15.10
CA ARG A 51 2.16 -16.59 -15.63
C ARG A 51 2.03 -18.04 -15.18
N LEU A 52 1.02 -18.39 -14.38
CA LEU A 52 0.78 -19.79 -14.00
C LEU A 52 0.46 -20.60 -15.25
N GLN A 53 1.06 -21.79 -15.38
CA GLN A 53 0.66 -22.76 -16.40
C GLN A 53 -0.61 -23.50 -15.98
N GLU A 54 -1.29 -24.14 -16.94
CA GLU A 54 -2.56 -24.82 -16.70
C GLU A 54 -2.48 -25.88 -15.58
N SER A 55 -1.41 -26.67 -15.56
CA SER A 55 -1.14 -27.66 -14.50
C SER A 55 -0.87 -27.06 -13.11
N GLU A 56 -0.45 -25.79 -13.05
CA GLU A 56 -0.21 -25.08 -11.79
C GLU A 56 -1.48 -24.40 -11.30
N ARG A 57 -2.33 -23.92 -12.23
CA ARG A 57 -3.64 -23.34 -11.93
C ARG A 57 -4.55 -24.34 -11.23
N SER A 58 -4.51 -25.62 -11.63
CA SER A 58 -5.30 -26.68 -11.00
C SER A 58 -4.79 -27.10 -9.62
N LEU A 59 -3.52 -26.82 -9.29
CA LEU A 59 -2.94 -27.14 -7.97
C LEU A 59 -3.10 -26.01 -6.95
N PHE A 60 -3.35 -24.78 -7.41
CA PHE A 60 -3.51 -23.61 -6.54
C PHE A 60 -4.61 -23.78 -5.47
N PRO A 61 -5.82 -24.27 -5.80
CA PRO A 61 -6.88 -24.43 -4.80
C PRO A 61 -6.49 -25.38 -3.68
N LEU A 62 -5.85 -26.50 -4.03
CA LEU A 62 -5.36 -27.49 -3.08
C LEU A 62 -4.31 -26.89 -2.14
N ALA A 63 -3.37 -26.14 -2.70
CA ALA A 63 -2.29 -25.51 -1.92
C ALA A 63 -2.80 -24.48 -0.92
N LEU A 64 -3.81 -23.68 -1.28
CA LEU A 64 -4.38 -22.70 -0.36
C LEU A 64 -5.23 -23.37 0.72
N LYS A 65 -5.93 -24.45 0.38
CA LYS A 65 -6.77 -25.23 1.32
C LYS A 65 -5.96 -25.88 2.45
N GLU A 66 -4.75 -26.36 2.13
CA GLU A 66 -3.83 -26.90 3.13
C GLU A 66 -3.16 -25.79 3.98
N ASN A 67 -3.19 -24.54 3.53
CA ASN A 67 -2.60 -23.43 4.28
C ASN A 67 -3.54 -22.96 5.40
N HIS A 68 -3.04 -23.01 6.64
CA HIS A 68 -3.77 -22.55 7.83
C HIS A 68 -3.16 -21.31 8.51
N ALA A 69 -2.18 -20.66 7.88
CA ALA A 69 -1.46 -19.51 8.45
C ALA A 69 -1.74 -18.19 7.73
N LEU A 70 -2.00 -18.23 6.42
CA LEU A 70 -2.13 -17.07 5.56
C LEU A 70 -3.37 -16.25 5.93
N LYS A 71 -3.16 -14.96 6.14
CA LYS A 71 -4.17 -13.97 6.54
C LYS A 71 -4.56 -13.04 5.40
N SER A 72 -3.60 -12.64 4.56
CA SER A 72 -3.84 -11.78 3.40
C SER A 72 -3.29 -12.40 2.13
N LEU A 73 -4.11 -12.40 1.08
CA LEU A 73 -3.76 -12.89 -0.25
C LEU A 73 -4.12 -11.83 -1.29
N ARG A 74 -3.11 -11.35 -2.02
CA ARG A 74 -3.26 -10.50 -3.20
C ARG A 74 -2.86 -11.28 -4.45
N LEU A 75 -3.78 -11.40 -5.39
CA LEU A 75 -3.53 -12.04 -6.68
C LEU A 75 -3.54 -10.98 -7.78
N LEU A 76 -2.47 -10.95 -8.57
CA LEU A 76 -2.35 -10.08 -9.74
C LEU A 76 -2.56 -10.92 -11.00
N GLY A 77 -3.71 -10.73 -11.64
CA GLY A 77 -4.06 -11.33 -12.92
C GLY A 77 -3.54 -10.54 -14.11
N SER A 78 -4.12 -10.81 -15.27
CA SER A 78 -3.87 -10.06 -16.50
C SER A 78 -5.10 -10.13 -17.39
N LEU A 79 -5.67 -8.99 -17.76
CA LEU A 79 -6.80 -8.92 -18.68
C LEU A 79 -6.43 -9.34 -20.12
N CYS A 80 -5.16 -9.37 -20.47
CA CYS A 80 -4.70 -9.66 -21.85
C CYS A 80 -4.08 -11.05 -22.03
N LYS A 81 -4.04 -11.88 -20.98
CA LYS A 81 -3.36 -13.20 -21.00
C LYS A 81 -4.17 -14.22 -20.21
N PRO A 82 -4.15 -15.50 -20.58
CA PRO A 82 -4.75 -16.55 -19.76
C PRO A 82 -4.15 -16.52 -18.35
N THR A 83 -4.99 -16.41 -17.33
CA THR A 83 -4.60 -16.35 -15.91
C THR A 83 -5.34 -17.43 -15.10
N LEU A 84 -5.11 -17.51 -13.80
CA LEU A 84 -5.91 -18.33 -12.87
C LEU A 84 -7.40 -17.94 -12.98
N SER A 85 -8.30 -18.91 -13.08
CA SER A 85 -9.74 -18.65 -13.11
C SER A 85 -10.26 -18.21 -11.74
N VAL A 86 -11.33 -17.43 -11.72
CA VAL A 86 -11.96 -17.03 -10.45
C VAL A 86 -12.67 -18.21 -9.80
N ALA A 87 -13.12 -19.20 -10.58
CA ALA A 87 -13.63 -20.47 -10.05
C ALA A 87 -12.57 -21.24 -9.23
N ALA A 88 -11.30 -21.25 -9.66
CA ALA A 88 -10.24 -21.88 -8.88
C ALA A 88 -9.98 -21.13 -7.56
N VAL A 89 -10.10 -19.80 -7.56
CA VAL A 89 -10.03 -19.02 -6.31
C VAL A 89 -11.21 -19.35 -5.40
N ALA A 90 -12.42 -19.47 -5.95
CA ALA A 90 -13.62 -19.84 -5.19
C ALA A 90 -13.46 -21.21 -4.52
N GLU A 91 -13.03 -22.23 -5.27
CA GLU A 91 -12.73 -23.57 -4.74
C GLU A 91 -11.69 -23.52 -3.61
N ALA A 92 -10.67 -22.67 -3.76
CA ALA A 92 -9.63 -22.48 -2.76
C ALA A 92 -10.17 -21.92 -1.43
N LEU A 93 -11.19 -21.07 -1.48
CA LEU A 93 -11.79 -20.42 -0.30
C LEU A 93 -12.58 -21.39 0.58
N GLU A 94 -13.11 -22.49 0.04
CA GLU A 94 -13.95 -23.42 0.78
C GLU A 94 -13.25 -24.10 1.96
N GLY A 95 -11.92 -24.12 1.99
CA GLY A 95 -11.15 -24.62 3.15
C GLY A 95 -10.09 -23.65 3.68
N ALA A 96 -9.99 -22.44 3.14
CA ALA A 96 -9.04 -21.42 3.60
C ALA A 96 -9.55 -20.71 4.88
N ALA A 97 -9.62 -21.45 5.99
CA ALA A 97 -10.19 -20.95 7.26
C ALA A 97 -9.35 -19.85 7.95
N ALA A 98 -8.09 -19.66 7.54
CA ALA A 98 -7.22 -18.65 8.13
C ALA A 98 -7.34 -17.28 7.44
N LEU A 99 -7.77 -17.25 6.17
CA LEU A 99 -7.68 -16.08 5.29
C LEU A 99 -8.71 -15.02 5.69
N THR A 100 -8.25 -13.80 5.99
CA THR A 100 -9.10 -12.67 6.42
C THR A 100 -9.20 -11.57 5.37
N SER A 101 -8.24 -11.47 4.44
CA SER A 101 -8.21 -10.46 3.38
C SER A 101 -7.89 -11.10 2.03
N LEU A 102 -8.76 -10.86 1.05
CA LEU A 102 -8.59 -11.31 -0.33
C LEU A 102 -8.67 -10.12 -1.28
N GLU A 103 -7.63 -9.96 -2.10
CA GLU A 103 -7.59 -8.97 -3.17
C GLU A 103 -7.34 -9.64 -4.51
N LEU A 104 -8.26 -9.40 -5.45
CA LEU A 104 -8.15 -9.86 -6.84
C LEU A 104 -7.97 -8.64 -7.73
N CYS A 105 -6.86 -8.58 -8.47
CA CYS A 105 -6.58 -7.48 -9.39
C CYS A 105 -6.52 -7.99 -10.82
N TYR A 106 -7.17 -7.32 -11.77
CA TYR A 106 -7.07 -7.60 -13.21
C TYR A 106 -7.54 -9.01 -13.62
N PHE A 107 -8.69 -9.44 -13.11
CA PHE A 107 -9.33 -10.71 -13.50
C PHE A 107 -10.52 -10.50 -14.44
N HIS A 108 -10.69 -11.44 -15.36
CA HIS A 108 -11.96 -11.63 -16.07
C HIS A 108 -12.87 -12.51 -15.23
N VAL A 109 -14.14 -12.12 -15.09
CA VAL A 109 -15.12 -12.87 -14.29
C VAL A 109 -16.33 -13.21 -15.16
N THR A 110 -16.56 -14.51 -15.37
CA THR A 110 -17.81 -15.03 -15.96
C THR A 110 -18.94 -15.04 -14.94
N SER A 111 -20.19 -15.18 -15.40
CA SER A 111 -21.36 -15.34 -14.50
C SER A 111 -21.22 -16.56 -13.59
N ASP A 112 -20.76 -17.69 -14.12
CA ASP A 112 -20.60 -18.92 -13.36
C ASP A 112 -19.49 -18.78 -12.30
N GLU A 113 -18.39 -18.10 -12.63
CA GLU A 113 -17.33 -17.80 -11.67
C GLU A 113 -17.76 -16.80 -10.59
N ALA A 114 -18.61 -15.82 -10.94
CA ALA A 114 -19.18 -14.91 -9.96
C ALA A 114 -20.08 -15.65 -8.95
N TRP A 115 -20.91 -16.59 -9.43
CA TRP A 115 -21.70 -17.46 -8.56
C TRP A 115 -20.86 -18.39 -7.70
N ALA A 116 -19.81 -18.98 -8.27
CA ALA A 116 -18.86 -19.80 -7.52
C ALA A 116 -18.22 -18.98 -6.40
N LEU A 117 -17.66 -17.81 -6.72
CA LEU A 117 -17.03 -16.92 -5.74
C LEU A 117 -17.99 -16.48 -4.65
N ALA A 118 -19.21 -16.05 -5.02
CA ALA A 118 -20.25 -15.67 -4.08
C ALA A 118 -20.61 -16.81 -3.13
N THR A 119 -20.80 -18.01 -3.66
CA THR A 119 -21.17 -19.20 -2.86
C THR A 119 -20.04 -19.58 -1.90
N SER A 120 -18.80 -19.67 -2.38
CA SER A 120 -17.66 -20.04 -1.53
C SER A 120 -17.40 -18.99 -0.44
N LEU A 121 -17.59 -17.70 -0.73
CA LEU A 121 -17.53 -16.64 0.28
C LEU A 121 -18.64 -16.79 1.33
N THR A 122 -19.87 -17.17 0.97
CA THR A 122 -20.94 -17.39 1.97
C THR A 122 -20.66 -18.58 2.89
N CYS A 123 -19.90 -19.58 2.42
CA CYS A 123 -19.44 -20.70 3.23
C CYS A 123 -18.19 -20.36 4.06
N ASN A 124 -17.37 -19.41 3.60
CA ASN A 124 -16.16 -18.97 4.28
C ASN A 124 -16.45 -17.87 5.31
N GLN A 125 -16.31 -18.19 6.60
CA GLN A 125 -16.55 -17.23 7.69
C GLN A 125 -15.30 -16.45 8.12
N SER A 126 -14.14 -16.68 7.49
CA SER A 126 -12.89 -16.05 7.90
C SER A 126 -12.61 -14.76 7.15
N VAL A 127 -13.03 -14.65 5.87
CA VAL A 127 -12.79 -13.46 5.06
C VAL A 127 -13.60 -12.27 5.59
N GLN A 128 -12.89 -11.20 5.95
CA GLN A 128 -13.42 -9.94 6.47
C GLN A 128 -13.23 -8.78 5.49
N GLN A 129 -12.27 -8.89 4.57
CA GLN A 129 -11.99 -7.89 3.55
C GLN A 129 -11.96 -8.54 2.18
N LEU A 130 -12.74 -8.00 1.25
CA LEU A 130 -12.75 -8.40 -0.16
C LEU A 130 -12.51 -7.16 -1.02
N ALA A 131 -11.54 -7.23 -1.93
CA ALA A 131 -11.33 -6.20 -2.92
C ALA A 131 -11.21 -6.78 -4.32
N LEU A 132 -12.03 -6.29 -5.24
CA LEU A 132 -12.01 -6.64 -6.66
C LEU A 132 -11.53 -5.42 -7.44
N PHE A 133 -10.24 -5.34 -7.75
CA PHE A 133 -9.60 -4.23 -8.45
C PHE A 133 -9.50 -4.45 -9.95
N ALA A 134 -10.10 -3.56 -10.75
CA ALA A 134 -10.09 -3.67 -12.20
C ALA A 134 -10.46 -5.09 -12.69
N CYS A 135 -11.37 -5.74 -11.96
CA CYS A 135 -11.97 -7.01 -12.33
C CYS A 135 -13.12 -6.70 -13.28
N VAL A 136 -13.01 -7.23 -14.49
CA VAL A 136 -13.89 -6.88 -15.59
C VAL A 136 -14.84 -8.06 -15.78
N PRO A 137 -16.16 -7.86 -15.63
CA PRO A 137 -17.10 -8.85 -16.16
C PRO A 137 -16.79 -9.00 -17.65
N ILE A 138 -16.73 -10.20 -18.20
CA ILE A 138 -16.42 -10.44 -19.64
C ILE A 138 -17.35 -9.64 -20.59
N PHE A 139 -18.41 -9.06 -20.04
CA PHE A 139 -19.45 -8.30 -20.72
C PHE A 139 -19.11 -6.81 -20.96
N SER A 140 -18.08 -6.21 -20.34
CA SER A 140 -17.69 -4.82 -20.63
C SER A 140 -16.56 -4.72 -21.66
N HIS A 141 -16.96 -4.45 -22.91
CA HIS A 141 -16.17 -3.77 -23.95
C HIS A 141 -14.73 -4.23 -24.22
N LEU A 142 -14.53 -5.51 -24.59
CA LEU A 142 -13.40 -5.90 -25.43
C LEU A 142 -13.84 -6.31 -26.84
N THR A 143 -14.54 -5.42 -27.53
CA THR A 143 -14.70 -5.49 -29.00
C THR A 143 -14.06 -4.31 -29.75
N SER A 144 -13.11 -3.56 -29.15
CA SER A 144 -12.37 -2.54 -29.93
C SER A 144 -10.94 -2.22 -29.52
N VAL A 145 -10.20 -3.17 -28.92
CA VAL A 145 -8.74 -3.23 -29.16
C VAL A 145 -8.37 -4.64 -29.62
N PRO A 146 -8.38 -4.90 -30.94
CA PRO A 146 -7.85 -6.15 -31.46
C PRO A 146 -6.33 -6.13 -31.32
N CYS A 147 -5.81 -6.86 -30.33
CA CYS A 147 -4.46 -7.39 -30.43
C CYS A 147 -4.47 -8.42 -31.56
N SER A 148 -4.06 -7.98 -32.75
CA SER A 148 -4.01 -8.71 -34.03
C SER A 148 -5.36 -8.99 -34.68
N GLY A 149 -5.42 -8.70 -35.98
CA GLY A 149 -6.66 -8.58 -36.75
C GLY A 149 -7.38 -9.90 -36.95
N ASP A 150 -8.66 -9.90 -36.63
CA ASP A 150 -9.68 -10.53 -37.45
C ASP A 150 -11.01 -9.80 -37.24
N LYS A 151 -11.72 -9.53 -38.34
CA LYS A 151 -13.02 -8.87 -38.35
C LYS A 151 -14.09 -9.93 -38.09
N GLY A 152 -14.79 -9.83 -36.97
CA GLY A 152 -15.98 -10.62 -36.69
C GLY A 152 -17.00 -9.77 -35.95
N GLU A 153 -18.03 -9.33 -36.66
CA GLU A 153 -19.27 -8.85 -36.05
C GLU A 153 -19.92 -10.02 -35.31
N ALA A 154 -20.19 -9.85 -34.02
CA ALA A 154 -21.02 -10.80 -33.28
C ALA A 154 -22.00 -10.02 -32.39
N SER A 155 -23.26 -9.99 -32.83
CA SER A 155 -24.40 -9.66 -31.99
C SER A 155 -24.56 -10.72 -30.91
N TRP A 156 -24.65 -10.32 -29.63
CA TRP A 156 -24.99 -11.25 -28.56
C TRP A 156 -26.19 -10.75 -27.75
N SER A 157 -27.27 -11.50 -27.89
CA SER A 157 -28.45 -11.52 -27.04
C SER A 157 -28.28 -12.57 -25.93
N GLY A 158 -28.51 -12.20 -24.66
CA GLY A 158 -29.08 -13.15 -23.68
C GLY A 158 -28.16 -13.91 -22.71
N ALA A 159 -27.05 -13.35 -22.22
CA ALA A 159 -26.36 -13.86 -21.01
C ALA A 159 -26.43 -12.80 -19.90
N SER A 160 -26.81 -13.21 -18.68
CA SER A 160 -27.33 -12.35 -17.60
C SER A 160 -26.42 -11.17 -17.24
N LYS A 161 -26.98 -9.95 -17.30
CA LYS A 161 -26.33 -8.67 -16.99
C LYS A 161 -26.30 -8.35 -15.49
N HIS A 162 -26.72 -9.29 -14.64
CA HIS A 162 -27.15 -8.99 -13.27
C HIS A 162 -26.06 -9.15 -12.21
N ILE A 163 -26.14 -8.30 -11.18
CA ILE A 163 -25.25 -8.33 -10.01
C ILE A 163 -25.65 -9.40 -8.98
N ASP A 164 -26.67 -10.21 -9.31
CA ASP A 164 -27.34 -11.19 -8.45
C ASP A 164 -26.41 -12.07 -7.61
N PRO A 165 -25.27 -12.61 -8.13
CA PRO A 165 -24.38 -13.41 -7.29
C PRO A 165 -23.85 -12.64 -6.09
N PHE A 166 -23.49 -11.37 -6.29
CA PHE A 166 -22.94 -10.50 -5.27
C PHE A 166 -24.03 -9.97 -4.33
N VAL A 167 -25.23 -9.72 -4.84
CA VAL A 167 -26.40 -9.41 -3.99
C VAL A 167 -26.74 -10.61 -3.10
N TYR A 168 -26.80 -11.81 -3.64
CA TYR A 168 -27.01 -13.05 -2.89
C TYR A 168 -25.93 -13.23 -1.80
N MET A 169 -24.68 -13.00 -2.15
CA MET A 169 -23.54 -13.06 -1.23
C MET A 169 -23.73 -12.09 -0.06
N LEU A 170 -24.06 -10.82 -0.35
CA LEU A 170 -24.26 -9.79 0.68
C LEU A 170 -25.39 -10.15 1.65
N HIS A 171 -26.48 -10.74 1.18
CA HIS A 171 -27.56 -11.18 2.05
C HIS A 171 -27.10 -12.27 3.02
N LYS A 172 -26.26 -13.20 2.59
CA LYS A 172 -25.88 -14.39 3.38
C LYS A 172 -24.60 -14.26 4.21
N LEU A 173 -23.67 -13.38 3.84
CA LEU A 173 -22.39 -13.23 4.55
C LEU A 173 -22.57 -12.78 6.00
N THR A 174 -21.62 -13.01 6.89
CA THR A 174 -21.68 -12.44 8.25
C THR A 174 -20.35 -11.87 8.72
N SER A 175 -19.25 -12.25 8.07
CA SER A 175 -17.88 -11.89 8.45
C SER A 175 -17.35 -10.64 7.74
N LEU A 176 -17.90 -10.29 6.57
CA LEU A 176 -17.36 -9.23 5.73
C LEU A 176 -17.59 -7.84 6.35
N ARG A 177 -16.50 -7.09 6.54
CA ARG A 177 -16.45 -5.72 7.07
C ARG A 177 -16.07 -4.68 6.04
N LYS A 178 -15.12 -5.01 5.14
CA LYS A 178 -14.66 -4.09 4.09
C LYS A 178 -14.87 -4.69 2.71
N LEU A 179 -15.48 -3.92 1.82
CA LEU A 179 -15.77 -4.35 0.45
C LEU A 179 -15.31 -3.29 -0.54
N THR A 180 -14.40 -3.65 -1.46
CA THR A 180 -14.08 -2.82 -2.62
C THR A 180 -14.63 -3.48 -3.88
N PHE A 181 -15.53 -2.81 -4.60
CA PHE A 181 -16.33 -3.42 -5.67
C PHE A 181 -16.55 -2.49 -6.89
N PRO A 182 -16.41 -2.97 -8.13
CA PRO A 182 -16.62 -2.18 -9.35
C PRO A 182 -18.12 -2.14 -9.73
N VAL A 183 -18.99 -1.61 -8.85
CA VAL A 183 -20.46 -1.61 -9.05
C VAL A 183 -20.89 -0.84 -10.30
N SER A 184 -20.07 0.12 -10.73
CA SER A 184 -20.31 0.98 -11.89
C SER A 184 -20.38 0.26 -13.22
N SER A 185 -19.82 -0.96 -13.29
CA SER A 185 -19.86 -1.82 -14.47
C SER A 185 -21.22 -2.49 -14.70
N TYR A 186 -22.15 -2.38 -13.75
CA TYR A 186 -23.48 -2.98 -13.80
C TYR A 186 -24.58 -1.95 -14.13
N PRO A 187 -25.72 -2.39 -14.71
CA PRO A 187 -26.91 -1.54 -14.89
C PRO A 187 -27.41 -0.88 -13.60
N LEU A 188 -28.15 0.24 -13.71
CA LEU A 188 -28.65 1.00 -12.55
C LEU A 188 -29.58 0.19 -11.63
N GLU A 189 -30.41 -0.70 -12.20
CA GLU A 189 -31.27 -1.59 -11.41
C GLU A 189 -30.45 -2.51 -10.50
N ASP A 190 -29.35 -3.05 -11.04
CA ASP A 190 -28.40 -3.88 -10.31
C ASP A 190 -27.62 -3.06 -9.27
N GLN A 191 -27.20 -1.83 -9.60
CA GLN A 191 -26.59 -0.92 -8.63
C GLN A 191 -27.53 -0.63 -7.46
N ARG A 192 -28.83 -0.39 -7.72
CA ARG A 192 -29.85 -0.21 -6.68
C ARG A 192 -29.98 -1.46 -5.81
N ALA A 193 -30.16 -2.64 -6.42
CA ALA A 193 -30.28 -3.90 -5.69
C ALA A 193 -29.07 -4.19 -4.80
N PHE A 194 -27.86 -3.85 -5.28
CA PHE A 194 -26.63 -3.96 -4.50
C PHE A 194 -26.59 -3.00 -3.30
N LEU A 195 -26.97 -1.73 -3.50
CA LEU A 195 -27.03 -0.76 -2.40
C LEU A 195 -28.10 -1.15 -1.36
N GLU A 196 -29.28 -1.59 -1.81
CA GLU A 196 -30.35 -2.07 -0.92
C GLU A 196 -29.89 -3.28 -0.10
N ALA A 197 -29.18 -4.23 -0.72
CA ALA A 197 -28.59 -5.37 -0.01
C ALA A 197 -27.56 -4.93 1.06
N LEU A 198 -26.78 -3.88 0.80
CA LEU A 198 -25.84 -3.32 1.76
C LEU A 198 -26.52 -2.56 2.90
N VAL A 199 -27.68 -1.93 2.66
CA VAL A 199 -28.43 -1.21 3.71
C VAL A 199 -28.79 -2.16 4.84
N VAL A 200 -29.34 -3.32 4.48
CA VAL A 200 -29.75 -4.39 5.41
C VAL A 200 -28.55 -5.05 6.08
N LYS A 201 -27.33 -4.80 5.58
CA LYS A 201 -26.11 -5.46 6.04
C LYS A 201 -25.31 -4.64 7.04
N ASP A 202 -25.54 -4.88 8.33
CA ASP A 202 -24.84 -4.18 9.41
C ASP A 202 -23.36 -4.61 9.58
N SER A 203 -22.98 -5.80 9.08
CA SER A 203 -21.61 -6.30 9.21
C SER A 203 -20.60 -5.51 8.37
N VAL A 204 -21.04 -4.89 7.28
CA VAL A 204 -20.17 -4.15 6.34
C VAL A 204 -20.04 -2.71 6.84
N GLU A 205 -18.83 -2.40 7.32
CA GLU A 205 -18.44 -1.10 7.88
C GLU A 205 -18.00 -0.12 6.77
N GLU A 206 -17.31 -0.63 5.74
CA GLU A 206 -16.70 0.20 4.70
C GLU A 206 -16.91 -0.41 3.30
N VAL A 207 -17.46 0.38 2.38
CA VAL A 207 -17.66 0.05 0.97
C VAL A 207 -16.92 1.06 0.11
N ARG A 208 -16.03 0.58 -0.75
CA ARG A 208 -15.32 1.38 -1.76
C ARG A 208 -15.78 0.98 -3.15
N VAL A 209 -16.48 1.88 -3.82
CA VAL A 209 -16.90 1.69 -5.21
C VAL A 209 -15.82 2.19 -6.15
N GLN A 210 -15.36 1.30 -7.02
CA GLN A 210 -14.34 1.64 -8.02
C GLN A 210 -14.97 2.23 -9.28
N SER A 211 -14.31 3.26 -9.83
CA SER A 211 -14.48 3.78 -11.18
C SER A 211 -15.94 3.99 -11.63
N LEU A 212 -16.67 4.91 -11.00
CA LEU A 212 -18.00 5.34 -11.44
C LEU A 212 -17.92 6.17 -12.72
N ASN A 213 -18.63 5.75 -13.77
CA ASN A 213 -18.85 6.60 -14.94
C ASN A 213 -19.63 7.85 -14.52
N HIS A 214 -19.10 9.04 -14.79
CA HIS A 214 -19.74 10.32 -14.47
C HIS A 214 -21.18 10.46 -14.98
N ARG A 215 -21.57 9.82 -16.10
CA ARG A 215 -22.96 9.87 -16.63
C ARG A 215 -23.98 9.30 -15.66
N HIS A 216 -23.54 8.36 -14.83
CA HIS A 216 -24.39 7.70 -13.82
C HIS A 216 -24.11 8.23 -12.41
N LEU A 217 -23.24 9.23 -12.24
CA LEU A 217 -22.85 9.74 -10.92
C LEU A 217 -24.01 10.40 -10.18
N SER A 218 -24.78 11.24 -10.87
CA SER A 218 -25.94 11.92 -10.30
C SER A 218 -27.01 10.92 -9.87
N GLU A 219 -27.28 9.92 -10.70
CA GLU A 219 -28.22 8.84 -10.39
C GLU A 219 -27.71 7.93 -9.28
N PHE A 220 -26.43 7.54 -9.29
CA PHE A 220 -25.81 6.74 -8.23
C PHE A 220 -25.78 7.49 -6.89
N ARG A 221 -25.47 8.79 -6.89
CA ARG A 221 -25.58 9.65 -5.70
C ARG A 221 -27.00 9.68 -5.17
N ARG A 222 -27.99 9.85 -6.04
CA ARG A 222 -29.41 9.78 -5.66
C ARG A 222 -29.72 8.43 -5.03
N LEU A 223 -29.26 7.31 -5.61
CA LEU A 223 -29.44 5.98 -5.04
C LEU A 223 -28.80 5.85 -3.65
N VAL A 224 -27.57 6.33 -3.46
CA VAL A 224 -26.88 6.30 -2.15
C VAL A 224 -27.60 7.17 -1.10
N SER A 225 -28.13 8.32 -1.51
CA SER A 225 -28.92 9.19 -0.65
C SER A 225 -30.28 8.58 -0.29
N GLU A 226 -31.01 8.02 -1.27
CA GLU A 226 -32.30 7.34 -1.07
C GLU A 226 -32.17 6.14 -0.14
N THR A 227 -31.06 5.40 -0.24
CA THR A 227 -30.78 4.22 0.59
C THR A 227 -30.22 4.56 1.97
N GLY A 228 -29.82 5.81 2.22
CA GLY A 228 -29.27 6.25 3.51
C GLY A 228 -27.89 5.66 3.86
N ILE A 229 -27.20 5.04 2.90
CA ILE A 229 -25.95 4.30 3.15
C ILE A 229 -24.68 5.15 2.99
N GLY A 230 -24.82 6.44 2.70
CA GLY A 230 -23.70 7.33 2.37
C GLY A 230 -22.55 7.34 3.38
N GLY A 231 -22.81 7.14 4.67
CA GLY A 231 -21.76 7.06 5.71
C GLY A 231 -20.87 5.81 5.65
N ARG A 232 -21.23 4.80 4.84
CA ARG A 232 -20.46 3.56 4.66
C ARG A 232 -19.90 3.41 3.25
N VAL A 233 -20.35 4.22 2.29
CA VAL A 233 -20.00 4.09 0.87
C VAL A 233 -19.12 5.26 0.44
N SER A 234 -17.91 4.94 0.02
CA SER A 234 -16.97 5.84 -0.66
C SER A 234 -16.84 5.43 -2.12
N PHE A 235 -16.65 6.39 -3.03
CA PHE A 235 -16.58 6.09 -4.45
C PHE A 235 -15.70 7.09 -5.22
N CYS A 236 -15.06 6.62 -6.29
CA CYS A 236 -14.25 7.45 -7.20
C CYS A 236 -14.92 7.52 -8.57
N THR A 237 -14.88 8.69 -9.23
CA THR A 237 -15.51 8.92 -10.54
C THR A 237 -14.48 9.00 -11.66
N VAL A 238 -14.82 8.45 -12.82
CA VAL A 238 -14.11 8.58 -14.09
C VAL A 238 -15.01 9.41 -15.02
N PRO A 239 -14.58 10.58 -15.54
CA PRO A 239 -15.32 11.35 -16.53
C PRO A 239 -15.32 10.59 -17.87
N VAL A 240 -16.34 10.83 -18.68
CA VAL A 240 -16.52 10.31 -20.05
C VAL A 240 -17.36 11.32 -20.82
N ASP A 241 -16.82 12.51 -21.03
CA ASP A 241 -17.21 13.51 -22.03
C ASP A 241 -18.71 13.92 -22.21
N GLU A 242 -18.81 15.23 -22.41
CA GLU A 242 -19.89 16.05 -22.97
C GLU A 242 -21.03 16.57 -22.06
N ASP A 243 -21.04 17.90 -22.00
CA ASP A 243 -22.12 18.86 -21.76
C ASP A 243 -22.55 19.25 -20.33
N ARG A 244 -22.17 20.51 -20.02
CA ARG A 244 -22.89 21.56 -19.27
C ARG A 244 -23.69 21.11 -18.04
N LEU A 245 -23.16 21.38 -16.86
CA LEU A 245 -23.95 21.46 -15.63
C LEU A 245 -23.66 22.76 -14.88
N ASP A 246 -24.70 23.59 -14.80
CA ASP A 246 -24.83 24.72 -13.89
C ASP A 246 -24.72 24.22 -12.44
N TRP A 247 -23.80 24.80 -11.67
CA TRP A 247 -23.52 24.39 -10.28
C TRP A 247 -23.77 25.54 -9.31
N GLU A 248 -25.04 25.93 -9.14
CA GLU A 248 -25.48 26.71 -8.00
C GLU A 248 -25.92 25.74 -6.88
N SER A 249 -24.99 25.37 -5.98
CA SER A 249 -25.20 25.05 -4.54
C SER A 249 -24.07 24.17 -3.98
N PRO A 250 -23.29 24.64 -2.99
CA PRO A 250 -22.29 23.83 -2.29
C PRO A 250 -22.88 23.29 -0.99
N GLU A 251 -23.63 22.20 -1.03
CA GLU A 251 -24.13 21.57 0.20
C GLU A 251 -23.89 20.05 0.22
N VAL A 252 -23.13 19.64 1.25
CA VAL A 252 -22.93 18.28 1.78
C VAL A 252 -21.89 17.39 1.08
N TYR A 253 -20.60 17.68 1.34
CA TYR A 253 -19.54 16.67 1.33
C TYR A 253 -19.70 15.80 2.58
N GLY A 254 -20.13 14.55 2.40
CA GLY A 254 -20.21 13.56 3.48
C GLY A 254 -18.81 13.26 4.05
N ARG A 255 -18.75 13.08 5.36
CA ARG A 255 -17.56 12.78 6.17
C ARG A 255 -16.65 11.72 5.54
N ASP A 256 -15.58 12.20 4.90
CA ASP A 256 -14.15 11.84 5.05
C ASP A 256 -13.41 12.16 3.75
N ASP A 257 -13.10 13.46 3.60
CA ASP A 257 -11.82 14.04 3.13
C ASP A 257 -11.08 13.43 1.92
N CYS A 258 -11.80 12.92 0.91
CA CYS A 258 -11.22 12.50 -0.37
C CYS A 258 -11.76 13.31 -1.55
N VAL A 259 -10.85 13.84 -2.38
CA VAL A 259 -11.18 14.57 -3.62
C VAL A 259 -10.47 13.90 -4.79
N CYS A 260 -11.25 13.44 -5.76
CA CYS A 260 -10.77 12.88 -7.01
C CYS A 260 -11.04 13.86 -8.15
N LEU A 261 -9.99 14.37 -8.77
CA LEU A 261 -10.03 15.24 -9.94
C LEU A 261 -9.53 14.45 -11.14
N ASP A 262 -10.45 13.81 -11.83
CA ASP A 262 -10.19 13.23 -13.13
C ASP A 262 -10.75 14.20 -14.18
N ILE A 263 -9.89 14.74 -15.06
CA ILE A 263 -10.23 15.87 -15.94
C ILE A 263 -9.78 15.58 -17.38
N GLU A 264 -10.77 15.43 -18.26
CA GLU A 264 -10.58 15.20 -19.71
C GLU A 264 -10.38 16.51 -20.49
N LEU A 265 -10.94 17.63 -20.01
CA LEU A 265 -10.95 18.93 -20.70
C LEU A 265 -10.09 19.99 -20.02
N LEU A 266 -9.12 20.56 -20.76
CA LEU A 266 -8.15 21.56 -20.27
C LEU A 266 -8.81 22.80 -19.62
N ASN A 267 -10.00 23.20 -20.10
CA ASN A 267 -10.68 24.43 -19.67
C ASN A 267 -11.23 24.37 -18.23
N GLU A 268 -11.39 23.17 -17.66
CA GLU A 268 -11.86 22.97 -16.28
C GLU A 268 -10.73 22.71 -15.27
N VAL A 269 -9.53 22.41 -15.76
CA VAL A 269 -8.35 22.07 -14.94
C VAL A 269 -8.01 23.21 -13.97
N TYR A 270 -7.89 24.42 -14.49
CA TYR A 270 -7.54 25.61 -13.71
C TYR A 270 -8.59 25.98 -12.66
N SER A 271 -9.89 25.95 -13.02
CA SER A 271 -10.97 26.34 -12.10
C SER A 271 -11.11 25.34 -10.95
N ARG A 272 -10.94 24.04 -11.22
CA ARG A 272 -10.95 22.97 -10.21
C ARG A 272 -9.75 23.07 -9.26
N PHE A 273 -8.54 23.31 -9.76
CA PHE A 273 -7.37 23.48 -8.90
C PHE A 273 -7.38 24.76 -8.07
N ARG A 274 -8.02 25.82 -8.55
CA ARG A 274 -8.20 27.06 -7.76
C ARG A 274 -8.98 26.79 -6.47
N GLN A 275 -9.97 25.88 -6.52
CA GLN A 275 -10.79 25.49 -5.37
C GLN A 275 -10.06 24.58 -4.37
N LEU A 276 -8.97 23.89 -4.76
CA LEU A 276 -8.19 23.07 -3.81
C LEU A 276 -7.68 23.90 -2.63
N SER A 277 -7.31 25.15 -2.89
CA SER A 277 -6.83 26.09 -1.85
C SER A 277 -7.83 26.34 -0.73
N THR A 278 -9.13 26.12 -0.98
CA THR A 278 -10.20 26.29 0.03
C THR A 278 -10.49 25.03 0.86
N LEU A 279 -9.88 23.90 0.51
CA LEU A 279 -10.12 22.61 1.15
C LEU A 279 -9.04 22.34 2.22
N HIS A 280 -9.31 22.73 3.46
CA HIS A 280 -8.32 22.64 4.55
C HIS A 280 -8.29 21.30 5.30
N GLY A 281 -9.33 20.46 5.15
CA GLY A 281 -9.44 19.15 5.82
C GLY A 281 -9.02 17.96 4.98
N LEU A 282 -8.63 18.16 3.72
CA LEU A 282 -8.47 17.08 2.75
C LEU A 282 -7.28 16.16 3.09
N THR A 283 -7.57 14.88 3.35
CA THR A 283 -6.59 13.86 3.75
C THR A 283 -6.16 12.97 2.59
N THR A 284 -6.98 12.87 1.53
CA THR A 284 -6.69 12.13 0.31
C THR A 284 -6.97 12.98 -0.92
N LEU A 285 -6.00 13.06 -1.83
CA LEU A 285 -6.13 13.76 -3.11
C LEU A 285 -5.70 12.85 -4.25
N VAL A 286 -6.62 12.60 -5.17
CA VAL A 286 -6.36 11.84 -6.39
C VAL A 286 -6.55 12.77 -7.59
N VAL A 287 -5.57 12.83 -8.49
CA VAL A 287 -5.62 13.66 -9.69
C VAL A 287 -5.24 12.82 -10.90
N GLY A 288 -6.16 12.63 -11.83
CA GLY A 288 -5.92 12.02 -13.13
C GLY A 288 -6.12 13.05 -14.24
N LEU A 289 -5.16 13.25 -15.13
CA LEU A 289 -5.37 14.06 -16.33
C LEU A 289 -4.88 13.25 -17.54
N GLU A 290 -5.73 13.15 -18.55
CA GLU A 290 -5.33 12.59 -19.85
C GLU A 290 -4.40 13.53 -20.62
N CYS A 291 -4.51 14.83 -20.35
CA CYS A 291 -3.71 15.87 -20.95
C CYS A 291 -2.47 16.23 -20.10
N ALA A 292 -1.59 17.05 -20.68
CA ALA A 292 -0.48 17.63 -19.93
C ALA A 292 -1.00 18.73 -19.00
N ILE A 293 -0.53 18.74 -17.75
CA ILE A 293 -0.84 19.84 -16.83
C ILE A 293 -0.22 21.14 -17.33
N ASP A 294 -0.99 22.23 -17.29
CA ASP A 294 -0.50 23.57 -17.58
C ASP A 294 0.27 24.16 -16.38
N ALA A 295 1.03 25.23 -16.63
CA ALA A 295 1.90 25.84 -15.64
C ALA A 295 1.15 26.47 -14.46
N GLU A 296 -0.03 27.03 -14.71
CA GLU A 296 -0.81 27.72 -13.68
C GLU A 296 -1.46 26.71 -12.72
N SER A 297 -2.01 25.63 -13.28
CA SER A 297 -2.53 24.49 -12.52
C SER A 297 -1.44 23.79 -11.70
N ALA A 298 -0.25 23.59 -12.26
CA ALA A 298 0.88 23.00 -11.53
C ALA A 298 1.33 23.88 -10.35
N GLU A 299 1.31 25.20 -10.49
CA GLU A 299 1.63 26.13 -9.39
C GLU A 299 0.54 26.13 -8.31
N LEU A 300 -0.74 26.05 -8.67
CA LEU A 300 -1.84 25.94 -7.69
C LEU A 300 -1.73 24.65 -6.87
N ILE A 301 -1.47 23.50 -7.52
CA ILE A 301 -1.19 22.25 -6.83
C ILE A 301 0.05 22.41 -5.95
N GLY A 302 1.14 22.97 -6.49
CA GLY A 302 2.37 23.19 -5.75
C GLY A 302 2.17 24.01 -4.48
N GLN A 303 1.40 25.10 -4.55
CA GLN A 303 1.05 25.93 -3.40
C GLN A 303 0.21 25.16 -2.38
N TYR A 304 -0.75 24.37 -2.84
CA TYR A 304 -1.56 23.54 -1.95
C TYR A 304 -0.70 22.50 -1.21
N LEU A 305 0.16 21.77 -1.92
CA LEU A 305 1.05 20.76 -1.36
C LEU A 305 2.07 21.34 -0.36
N ARG A 306 2.57 22.56 -0.60
CA ARG A 306 3.47 23.26 0.34
C ARG A 306 2.79 23.59 1.68
N ASN A 307 1.49 23.89 1.64
CA ASN A 307 0.77 24.44 2.78
C ASN A 307 -0.04 23.40 3.58
N THR A 308 -0.48 22.32 2.93
CA THR A 308 -1.28 21.29 3.61
C THR A 308 -0.48 20.59 4.71
N GLN A 309 -1.15 20.36 5.85
CA GLN A 309 -0.61 19.64 7.01
C GLN A 309 -1.38 18.35 7.31
N VAL A 310 -2.44 18.08 6.54
CA VAL A 310 -3.39 16.99 6.79
C VAL A 310 -3.48 15.99 5.64
N LEU A 311 -2.99 16.36 4.44
CA LEU A 311 -2.99 15.47 3.29
C LEU A 311 -1.98 14.33 3.50
N ASN A 312 -2.49 13.11 3.58
CA ASN A 312 -1.71 11.90 3.87
C ASN A 312 -1.54 11.03 2.63
N ASP A 313 -2.56 10.93 1.77
CA ASP A 313 -2.53 10.13 0.54
C ASP A 313 -2.63 11.03 -0.69
N LEU A 314 -1.63 10.94 -1.55
CA LEU A 314 -1.54 11.68 -2.80
C LEU A 314 -1.33 10.73 -3.96
N THR A 315 -2.30 10.69 -4.88
CA THR A 315 -2.18 9.99 -6.15
C THR A 315 -2.30 10.97 -7.30
N MET A 316 -1.32 11.03 -8.19
CA MET A 316 -1.34 11.91 -9.35
C MET A 316 -0.83 11.23 -10.61
N SER A 317 -1.68 11.14 -11.63
CA SER A 317 -1.38 10.53 -12.93
C SER A 317 -1.67 11.52 -14.05
N PHE A 318 -0.61 12.12 -14.60
CA PHE A 318 -0.69 13.01 -15.76
C PHE A 318 0.70 13.30 -16.32
N THR A 319 0.75 13.82 -17.54
CA THR A 319 2.03 14.28 -18.10
C THR A 319 2.35 15.70 -17.67
N ALA A 320 3.62 15.97 -17.39
CA ALA A 320 4.10 17.32 -17.08
C ALA A 320 5.28 17.67 -17.99
N SER A 321 5.37 18.93 -18.42
CA SER A 321 6.59 19.42 -19.05
C SER A 321 7.68 19.60 -17.99
N ARG A 322 8.89 19.96 -18.41
CA ARG A 322 10.02 20.10 -17.49
C ARG A 322 9.76 21.18 -16.43
N GLY A 323 9.10 22.28 -16.78
CA GLY A 323 8.83 23.38 -15.85
C GLY A 323 7.88 22.96 -14.73
N GLU A 324 6.73 22.41 -15.11
CA GLU A 324 5.66 22.00 -14.20
C GLU A 324 6.11 20.86 -13.30
N ALA A 325 6.85 19.89 -13.84
CA ALA A 325 7.45 18.83 -13.02
C ALA A 325 8.40 19.37 -11.95
N LEU A 326 9.16 20.44 -12.23
CA LEU A 326 10.05 21.03 -11.22
C LEU A 326 9.26 21.72 -10.11
N VAL A 327 8.20 22.43 -10.45
CA VAL A 327 7.30 23.09 -9.47
C VAL A 327 6.71 22.05 -8.51
N LEU A 328 6.16 20.96 -9.06
CA LEU A 328 5.55 19.90 -8.26
C LEU A 328 6.57 19.16 -7.38
N LEU A 329 7.77 18.88 -7.92
CA LEU A 329 8.83 18.22 -7.15
C LEU A 329 9.39 19.10 -6.02
N GLU A 330 9.52 20.41 -6.26
CA GLU A 330 9.90 21.37 -5.23
C GLU A 330 8.84 21.41 -4.12
N ALA A 331 7.56 21.48 -4.49
CA ALA A 331 6.47 21.44 -3.52
C ALA A 331 6.46 20.16 -2.69
N LEU A 332 6.64 18.98 -3.31
CA LEU A 332 6.76 17.70 -2.60
C LEU A 332 7.98 17.64 -1.66
N SER A 333 9.08 18.30 -2.03
CA SER A 333 10.29 18.33 -1.17
C SER A 333 10.08 19.08 0.14
N LEU A 334 9.13 20.03 0.15
CA LEU A 334 8.77 20.83 1.31
C LEU A 334 7.60 20.24 2.11
N ASN A 335 6.84 19.32 1.52
CA ASN A 335 5.69 18.71 2.19
C ASN A 335 6.12 17.72 3.29
N THR A 336 5.46 17.83 4.44
CA THR A 336 5.72 17.00 5.64
C THR A 336 4.52 16.20 6.12
N SER A 337 3.43 16.18 5.37
CA SER A 337 2.19 15.47 5.75
C SER A 337 2.00 14.15 4.99
N ILE A 338 2.42 14.07 3.73
CA ILE A 338 2.14 12.93 2.85
C ILE A 338 2.89 11.69 3.33
N THR A 339 2.14 10.59 3.52
CA THR A 339 2.62 9.28 3.93
C THR A 339 2.49 8.24 2.81
N ALA A 340 1.50 8.36 1.93
CA ALA A 340 1.34 7.55 0.72
C ALA A 340 1.44 8.44 -0.52
N LEU A 341 2.41 8.16 -1.39
CA LEU A 341 2.67 8.93 -2.60
C LEU A 341 2.64 8.00 -3.82
N ASP A 342 1.74 8.30 -4.76
CA ASP A 342 1.64 7.64 -6.05
C ASP A 342 1.75 8.70 -7.16
N VAL A 343 2.84 8.64 -7.93
CA VAL A 343 3.08 9.62 -9.00
C VAL A 343 3.41 8.92 -10.31
N GLU A 344 2.61 9.19 -11.32
CA GLU A 344 2.75 8.62 -12.65
C GLU A 344 3.05 9.72 -13.68
N ASN A 345 4.00 9.44 -14.57
CA ASN A 345 4.26 10.23 -15.79
C ASN A 345 4.67 11.71 -15.63
N TRP A 346 4.93 12.21 -14.42
CA TRP A 346 5.51 13.55 -14.19
C TRP A 346 6.92 13.72 -14.78
N CYS A 347 7.74 12.66 -14.66
CA CYS A 347 9.16 12.73 -14.94
C CYS A 347 9.50 12.07 -16.28
N ARG A 348 9.54 12.86 -17.36
CA ARG A 348 9.90 12.38 -18.71
C ARG A 348 11.39 12.53 -19.07
N THR A 349 12.15 13.29 -18.28
CA THR A 349 13.59 13.52 -18.51
C THR A 349 14.45 12.83 -17.47
N ARG A 350 15.73 12.56 -17.77
CA ARG A 350 16.69 12.03 -16.79
C ARG A 350 16.86 12.97 -15.58
N ARG A 351 16.73 14.27 -15.78
CA ARG A 351 16.90 15.27 -14.71
C ARG A 351 15.73 15.24 -13.74
N THR A 352 14.50 15.34 -14.23
CA THR A 352 13.30 15.31 -13.38
C THR A 352 13.15 13.97 -12.67
N ALA A 353 13.46 12.85 -13.33
CA ALA A 353 13.48 11.53 -12.71
C ALA A 353 14.47 11.41 -11.53
N ARG A 354 15.68 11.98 -11.66
CA ARG A 354 16.66 11.98 -10.55
C ARG A 354 16.20 12.86 -9.39
N LEU A 355 15.58 13.99 -9.68
CA LEU A 355 15.02 14.87 -8.67
C LEU A 355 13.88 14.21 -7.91
N LEU A 356 12.97 13.50 -8.59
CA LEU A 356 11.95 12.70 -7.90
C LEU A 356 12.59 11.66 -6.96
N ALA A 357 13.63 10.97 -7.42
CA ALA A 357 14.36 10.05 -6.56
C ALA A 357 15.02 10.76 -5.35
N ASP A 358 15.55 11.96 -5.53
CA ASP A 358 16.10 12.79 -4.42
C ASP A 358 15.03 13.18 -3.41
N VAL A 359 13.89 13.68 -3.89
CA VAL A 359 12.74 14.09 -3.06
C VAL A 359 12.25 12.91 -2.22
N VAL A 360 11.96 11.77 -2.87
CA VAL A 360 11.40 10.60 -2.17
C VAL A 360 12.42 9.97 -1.22
N SER A 361 13.71 9.89 -1.61
CA SER A 361 14.73 9.28 -0.73
C SER A 361 15.00 10.12 0.53
N SER A 362 14.94 11.44 0.41
CA SER A 362 15.23 12.37 1.51
C SER A 362 14.04 12.57 2.45
N ASN A 363 12.81 12.42 1.95
CA ASN A 363 11.60 12.59 2.72
C ASN A 363 11.48 11.55 3.86
N LYS A 364 11.12 12.00 5.07
CA LYS A 364 11.02 11.19 6.30
C LYS A 364 9.59 10.92 6.75
N LYS A 365 8.62 11.14 5.86
CA LYS A 365 7.19 10.98 6.13
C LYS A 365 6.54 9.98 5.18
N ILE A 366 7.00 9.91 3.94
CA ILE A 366 6.55 8.89 2.97
C ILE A 366 6.91 7.49 3.49
N LEU A 367 5.86 6.67 3.62
CA LEU A 367 5.87 5.27 4.02
C LEU A 367 5.63 4.37 2.81
N GLU A 368 4.70 4.77 1.95
CA GLU A 368 4.33 4.04 0.74
C GLU A 368 4.62 4.88 -0.49
N PHE A 369 5.34 4.29 -1.43
CA PHE A 369 5.71 4.96 -2.66
C PHE A 369 5.36 4.11 -3.88
N ARG A 370 4.60 4.69 -4.80
CA ARG A 370 4.26 4.09 -6.09
C ARG A 370 4.69 5.02 -7.21
N HIS A 371 5.30 4.44 -8.23
CA HIS A 371 5.77 5.22 -9.36
C HIS A 371 5.74 4.42 -10.66
N TYR A 372 5.14 5.04 -11.66
CA TYR A 372 5.18 4.59 -13.03
C TYR A 372 5.73 5.68 -13.98
N SER A 373 6.54 5.25 -14.93
CA SER A 373 7.06 6.13 -16.00
C SER A 373 7.18 5.35 -17.29
N GLU A 374 6.49 5.82 -18.33
CA GLU A 374 6.57 5.26 -19.68
C GLU A 374 7.97 5.43 -20.30
N GLY A 375 8.67 6.49 -19.92
CA GLY A 375 9.94 6.90 -20.51
C GLY A 375 11.11 6.01 -20.11
N ARG A 376 11.59 5.16 -21.05
CA ARG A 376 12.76 4.25 -20.83
C ARG A 376 13.98 4.92 -20.19
N ASN A 377 14.35 6.11 -20.65
CA ASN A 377 15.52 6.83 -20.15
C ASN A 377 15.29 7.46 -18.77
N ALA A 378 14.06 7.93 -18.51
CA ALA A 378 13.68 8.55 -17.25
C ALA A 378 13.55 7.49 -16.15
N SER A 379 12.82 6.41 -16.41
CA SER A 379 12.70 5.25 -15.53
C SER A 379 14.07 4.71 -15.11
N ARG A 380 14.98 4.45 -16.05
CA ARG A 380 16.34 4.01 -15.72
C ARG A 380 17.11 5.01 -14.85
N ALA A 381 16.97 6.31 -15.12
CA ALA A 381 17.63 7.35 -14.33
C ALA A 381 17.06 7.44 -12.91
N PHE A 382 15.73 7.27 -12.76
CA PHE A 382 15.07 7.18 -11.47
C PHE A 382 15.61 5.98 -10.67
N PHE A 383 15.50 4.75 -11.18
CA PHE A 383 15.92 3.54 -10.47
C PHE A 383 17.38 3.61 -10.03
N SER A 384 18.28 4.06 -10.92
CA SER A 384 19.70 4.20 -10.58
C SER A 384 19.94 5.21 -9.47
N ALA A 385 19.24 6.34 -9.48
CA ALA A 385 19.38 7.38 -8.48
C ALA A 385 18.74 6.99 -7.14
N PHE A 386 17.54 6.42 -7.18
CA PHE A 386 16.79 6.01 -6.01
C PHE A 386 17.54 4.92 -5.24
N ALA A 387 18.02 3.88 -5.93
CA ALA A 387 18.80 2.81 -5.32
C ALA A 387 20.12 3.29 -4.67
N GLN A 388 20.70 4.40 -5.12
CA GLN A 388 21.93 4.95 -4.55
C GLN A 388 21.69 5.79 -3.29
N ARG A 389 20.46 6.25 -3.06
CA ARG A 389 20.15 7.30 -2.06
C ARG A 389 19.22 6.81 -0.96
N ILE A 390 18.40 5.80 -1.26
CA ILE A 390 17.42 5.23 -0.34
C ILE A 390 18.06 4.57 0.90
N ASP A 391 19.35 4.24 0.88
CA ASP A 391 20.06 3.62 2.00
C ASP A 391 19.93 4.41 3.32
N SER A 392 19.87 5.73 3.24
CA SER A 392 19.69 6.63 4.39
C SER A 392 18.22 6.79 4.84
N ASN A 393 17.27 6.24 4.08
CA ASN A 393 15.84 6.32 4.35
C ASN A 393 15.38 5.11 5.19
N CYS A 394 14.79 5.37 6.35
CA CYS A 394 14.27 4.34 7.26
C CYS A 394 12.74 4.36 7.37
N THR A 395 12.06 5.19 6.58
CA THR A 395 10.62 5.45 6.73
C THR A 395 9.80 4.71 5.69
N ILE A 396 10.34 4.54 4.47
CA ILE A 396 9.68 3.81 3.40
C ILE A 396 9.58 2.33 3.76
N LEU A 397 8.35 1.83 3.80
CA LEU A 397 7.98 0.44 4.12
C LEU A 397 7.36 -0.28 2.91
N SER A 398 6.82 0.46 1.95
CA SER A 398 6.23 -0.13 0.74
C SER A 398 6.73 0.63 -0.48
N VAL A 399 7.19 -0.12 -1.48
CA VAL A 399 7.53 0.43 -2.79
C VAL A 399 6.91 -0.46 -3.87
N ASN A 400 6.01 0.10 -4.67
CA ASN A 400 5.41 -0.60 -5.80
C ASN A 400 5.83 0.08 -7.12
N MET A 401 6.67 -0.61 -7.87
CA MET A 401 7.15 -0.15 -9.18
C MET A 401 7.34 -1.36 -10.09
N PHE A 402 7.29 -1.13 -11.40
CA PHE A 402 7.49 -2.17 -12.41
C PHE A 402 8.89 -2.05 -13.05
N PRO A 403 9.94 -2.68 -12.46
CA PRO A 403 11.29 -2.60 -13.00
C PRO A 403 11.39 -3.33 -14.34
N ARG A 404 12.08 -2.73 -15.30
CA ARG A 404 12.49 -3.40 -16.54
C ARG A 404 13.67 -4.34 -16.25
N LYS A 405 13.91 -5.33 -17.13
CA LYS A 405 15.01 -6.32 -16.97
C LYS A 405 16.37 -5.70 -16.61
N ARG A 406 16.70 -4.52 -17.15
CA ARG A 406 17.98 -3.83 -16.91
C ARG A 406 18.07 -3.11 -15.56
N GLU A 407 16.95 -2.83 -14.90
CA GLU A 407 16.86 -2.17 -13.60
C GLU A 407 16.93 -3.15 -12.44
N GLY A 408 16.92 -4.46 -12.69
CA GLY A 408 16.86 -5.51 -11.67
C GLY A 408 17.89 -5.37 -10.54
N LYS A 409 19.14 -4.96 -10.84
CA LYS A 409 20.15 -4.71 -9.79
C LYS A 409 19.75 -3.56 -8.86
N HIS A 410 19.24 -2.47 -9.41
CA HIS A 410 18.78 -1.32 -8.63
C HIS A 410 17.51 -1.66 -7.85
N TRP A 411 16.60 -2.42 -8.46
CA TRP A 411 15.39 -2.89 -7.81
C TRP A 411 15.66 -3.78 -6.61
N ASN A 412 16.56 -4.77 -6.75
CA ASN A 412 16.97 -5.62 -5.64
C ASN A 412 17.49 -4.79 -4.46
N ARG A 413 18.31 -3.77 -4.72
CA ARG A 413 18.80 -2.87 -3.68
C ARG A 413 17.68 -2.11 -2.98
N ILE A 414 16.70 -1.61 -3.74
CA ILE A 414 15.52 -0.94 -3.16
C ILE A 414 14.75 -1.90 -2.25
N GLN A 415 14.51 -3.14 -2.72
CA GLN A 415 13.82 -4.17 -1.92
C GLN A 415 14.60 -4.56 -0.65
N GLU A 416 15.93 -4.66 -0.72
CA GLU A 416 16.79 -4.89 0.45
C GLU A 416 16.59 -3.80 1.52
N VAL A 417 16.55 -2.53 1.10
CA VAL A 417 16.35 -1.40 2.02
C VAL A 417 14.95 -1.39 2.61
N VAL A 418 13.92 -1.65 1.81
CA VAL A 418 12.54 -1.79 2.30
C VAL A 418 12.43 -2.94 3.33
N THR A 419 13.06 -4.07 3.03
CA THR A 419 13.10 -5.24 3.95
C THR A 419 13.84 -4.91 5.24
N ARG A 420 14.96 -4.17 5.15
CA ARG A 420 15.68 -3.66 6.32
C ARG A 420 14.78 -2.76 7.17
N ASN A 421 14.05 -1.82 6.55
CA ASN A 421 13.17 -0.89 7.28
C ASN A 421 12.04 -1.63 8.01
N HIS A 422 11.43 -2.65 7.38
CA HIS A 422 10.49 -3.54 8.05
C HIS A 422 11.10 -4.28 9.23
N THR A 423 12.33 -4.77 9.08
CA THR A 423 13.06 -5.47 10.15
C THR A 423 13.30 -4.51 11.32
N LEU A 424 13.78 -3.29 11.07
CA LEU A 424 13.97 -2.26 12.07
C LEU A 424 12.66 -1.93 12.80
N LEU A 425 11.54 -1.81 12.09
CA LEU A 425 10.23 -1.57 12.69
C LEU A 425 9.85 -2.67 13.70
N ILE A 426 10.03 -3.93 13.32
CA ILE A 426 9.71 -5.09 14.17
C ILE A 426 10.65 -5.15 15.39
N HIS A 427 11.94 -4.90 15.20
CA HIS A 427 12.92 -4.89 16.29
C HIS A 427 12.64 -3.76 17.29
N ALA A 428 12.34 -2.56 16.79
CA ALA A 428 11.93 -1.42 17.62
C ALA A 428 10.67 -1.76 18.43
N ALA A 429 9.64 -2.31 17.79
CA ALA A 429 8.41 -2.68 18.49
C ALA A 429 8.65 -3.74 19.57
N ARG A 430 9.44 -4.79 19.28
CA ARG A 430 9.80 -5.83 20.26
C ARG A 430 10.60 -5.30 21.45
N TYR A 431 11.45 -4.30 21.21
CA TYR A 431 12.19 -3.63 22.28
C TYR A 431 11.24 -2.81 23.16
N VAL A 432 10.36 -2.03 22.54
CA VAL A 432 9.37 -1.21 23.25
C VAL A 432 8.47 -2.08 24.14
N THR A 433 7.99 -3.20 23.62
CA THR A 433 7.12 -4.15 24.35
C THR A 433 7.88 -5.01 25.37
N GLY A 434 9.21 -4.90 25.45
CA GLY A 434 10.04 -5.68 26.39
C GLY A 434 10.22 -7.15 26.00
N CYS A 435 9.84 -7.56 24.78
CA CYS A 435 10.04 -8.93 24.31
C CYS A 435 11.51 -9.25 24.07
N VAL A 436 12.31 -8.27 23.63
CA VAL A 436 13.74 -8.41 23.36
C VAL A 436 14.46 -7.12 23.75
N MET A 437 15.27 -7.15 24.82
CA MET A 437 16.03 -6.01 25.31
C MET A 437 17.51 -6.12 24.92
N GLN A 438 17.80 -5.97 23.63
CA GLN A 438 19.15 -6.03 23.07
C GLN A 438 19.52 -4.70 22.41
N LYS A 439 20.82 -4.43 22.30
CA LYS A 439 21.38 -3.23 21.65
C LYS A 439 20.75 -2.95 20.28
N SER A 440 20.62 -3.98 19.42
CA SER A 440 20.00 -3.84 18.09
C SER A 440 18.54 -3.37 18.13
N GLY A 441 17.78 -3.74 19.16
CA GLY A 441 16.42 -3.25 19.40
C GLY A 441 16.40 -1.79 19.84
N ALA A 442 17.36 -1.38 20.67
CA ALA A 442 17.53 0.02 21.08
C ALA A 442 17.96 0.92 19.91
N GLU A 443 18.90 0.47 19.07
CA GLU A 443 19.29 1.16 17.83
C GLU A 443 18.09 1.32 16.89
N ALA A 444 17.31 0.25 16.70
CA ALA A 444 16.11 0.30 15.89
C ALA A 444 15.07 1.26 16.46
N LEU A 445 14.89 1.31 17.79
CA LEU A 445 14.00 2.26 18.43
C LEU A 445 14.45 3.71 18.22
N GLU A 446 15.73 4.04 18.41
CA GLU A 446 16.25 5.39 18.14
C GLU A 446 15.97 5.81 16.69
N LEU A 447 16.22 4.90 15.74
CA LEU A 447 16.08 5.16 14.31
C LEU A 447 14.62 5.26 13.83
N MET A 448 13.73 4.46 14.41
CA MET A 448 12.32 4.34 13.99
C MET A 448 11.34 5.14 14.87
N SER A 449 11.82 5.82 15.91
CA SER A 449 11.02 6.60 16.87
C SER A 449 10.03 7.59 16.24
N SER A 450 10.41 8.17 15.10
CA SER A 450 9.60 9.15 14.36
C SER A 450 8.62 8.52 13.34
N ASN A 451 8.67 7.20 13.15
CA ASN A 451 7.83 6.49 12.20
C ASN A 451 6.44 6.20 12.81
N PRO A 452 5.34 6.71 12.23
CA PRO A 452 4.00 6.51 12.78
C PRO A 452 3.59 5.03 12.85
N MET A 453 4.12 4.18 11.95
CA MET A 453 3.80 2.75 11.94
C MET A 453 4.35 2.00 13.17
N LEU A 454 5.30 2.58 13.90
CA LEU A 454 5.79 1.99 15.15
C LEU A 454 4.68 1.92 16.19
N VAL A 455 3.83 2.96 16.27
CA VAL A 455 2.71 3.00 17.21
C VAL A 455 1.73 1.87 16.91
N SER A 456 1.27 1.76 15.66
CA SER A 456 0.36 0.69 15.23
C SER A 456 0.96 -0.70 15.45
N LYS A 457 2.27 -0.87 15.24
CA LYS A 457 2.93 -2.17 15.48
C LYS A 457 3.01 -2.51 16.98
N VAL A 458 3.24 -1.53 17.85
CA VAL A 458 3.24 -1.72 19.31
C VAL A 458 1.83 -2.01 19.83
N GLU A 459 0.81 -1.32 19.31
CA GLU A 459 -0.60 -1.62 19.60
C GLU A 459 -0.93 -3.08 19.29
N GLU A 460 -0.58 -3.55 18.09
CA GLU A 460 -0.80 -4.94 17.66
C GLU A 460 -0.06 -5.93 18.56
N MET A 461 1.21 -5.67 18.87
CA MET A 461 2.05 -6.63 19.59
C MET A 461 1.76 -6.72 21.08
N ALA A 462 1.32 -5.63 21.71
CA ALA A 462 1.04 -5.57 23.14
C ALA A 462 -0.46 -5.48 23.47
N SER A 463 -1.34 -5.50 22.45
CA SER A 463 -2.79 -5.31 22.59
C SER A 463 -3.14 -4.05 23.38
N LEU A 464 -2.49 -2.93 23.04
CA LEU A 464 -2.65 -1.63 23.71
C LEU A 464 -3.50 -0.67 22.86
N SER A 465 -4.04 0.36 23.50
CA SER A 465 -4.60 1.52 22.78
C SER A 465 -3.49 2.41 22.21
N GLU A 466 -3.81 3.22 21.20
CA GLU A 466 -2.86 4.14 20.56
C GLU A 466 -2.14 5.07 21.54
N ASN A 467 -2.89 5.65 22.48
CA ASN A 467 -2.32 6.53 23.50
C ASN A 467 -1.38 5.76 24.45
N ALA A 468 -1.74 4.54 24.84
CA ALA A 468 -0.89 3.70 25.67
C ALA A 468 0.39 3.28 24.93
N ALA A 469 0.29 2.95 23.65
CA ALA A 469 1.45 2.65 22.80
C ALA A 469 2.39 3.86 22.67
N LYS A 470 1.85 5.06 22.42
CA LYS A 470 2.64 6.31 22.37
C LYS A 470 3.35 6.59 23.70
N VAL A 471 2.67 6.41 24.83
CA VAL A 471 3.27 6.58 26.17
C VAL A 471 4.38 5.57 26.40
N LEU A 472 4.18 4.30 26.03
CA LEU A 472 5.18 3.25 26.18
C LEU A 472 6.43 3.52 25.33
N ILE A 473 6.25 3.93 24.07
CA ILE A 473 7.36 4.32 23.18
C ILE A 473 8.15 5.47 23.80
N ARG A 474 7.48 6.53 24.28
CA ARG A 474 8.13 7.68 24.92
C ARG A 474 8.88 7.27 26.19
N SER A 475 8.30 6.41 27.01
CA SER A 475 8.96 5.89 28.21
C SER A 475 10.24 5.15 27.86
N ARG A 476 10.21 4.29 26.83
CA ARG A 476 11.38 3.51 26.40
C ARG A 476 12.47 4.36 25.76
N LEU A 477 12.10 5.46 25.10
CA LEU A 477 13.06 6.45 24.62
C LEU A 477 13.67 7.23 25.78
N ALA A 478 12.88 7.60 26.79
CA ALA A 478 13.38 8.27 27.98
C ALA A 478 14.34 7.38 28.79
N ASP A 479 14.10 6.06 28.84
CA ASP A 479 15.05 5.10 29.42
C ASP A 479 16.42 5.21 28.70
N LEU A 480 16.43 5.35 27.37
CA LEU A 480 17.66 5.49 26.58
C LEU A 480 18.36 6.85 26.76
N ASP A 481 17.67 7.88 27.26
CA ASP A 481 18.28 9.17 27.59
C ASP A 481 19.06 9.11 28.92
N ASP A 482 18.75 8.13 29.78
CA ASP A 482 19.55 7.86 30.97
C ASP A 482 20.91 7.24 30.61
N MET A 483 21.98 7.80 31.16
CA MET A 483 23.35 7.40 30.78
C MET A 483 23.71 6.00 31.27
N ASP A 484 23.31 5.62 32.48
CA ASP A 484 23.64 4.29 33.02
C ASP A 484 22.88 3.21 32.25
N PHE A 485 21.60 3.43 31.98
CA PHE A 485 20.81 2.55 31.11
C PHE A 485 21.39 2.48 29.69
N PHE A 486 21.73 3.62 29.07
CA PHE A 486 22.37 3.65 27.76
C PHE A 486 23.67 2.83 27.72
N MET A 487 24.56 3.03 28.69
CA MET A 487 25.85 2.31 28.73
C MET A 487 25.69 0.82 28.98
N SER A 488 24.69 0.41 29.77
CA SER A 488 24.39 -1.01 29.99
C SER A 488 23.81 -1.67 28.75
N VAL A 489 22.85 -1.03 28.07
CA VAL A 489 22.23 -1.54 26.83
C VAL A 489 23.23 -1.61 25.67
N THR A 490 24.13 -0.64 25.58
CA THR A 490 25.20 -0.63 24.58
C THR A 490 26.37 -1.58 24.90
N GLY A 491 26.40 -2.14 26.12
CA GLY A 491 27.43 -3.07 26.56
C GLY A 491 28.78 -2.42 26.91
N VAL A 492 28.81 -1.10 27.11
CA VAL A 492 30.00 -0.36 27.57
C VAL A 492 30.32 -0.68 29.02
N VAL A 493 29.28 -0.73 29.86
CA VAL A 493 29.36 -1.16 31.27
C VAL A 493 28.36 -2.29 31.51
N LYS A 494 28.55 -3.03 32.60
CA LYS A 494 27.54 -4.02 33.05
C LYS A 494 26.36 -3.34 33.75
N GLU A 495 26.65 -2.35 34.59
CA GLU A 495 25.65 -1.69 35.44
C GLU A 495 25.84 -0.17 35.44
N SER A 496 26.99 0.36 35.88
CA SER A 496 27.28 1.81 35.89
C SER A 496 28.77 2.13 35.79
N VAL A 497 29.10 3.41 35.56
CA VAL A 497 30.49 3.91 35.57
C VAL A 497 30.88 4.27 37.00
N VAL A 498 31.89 3.59 37.53
CA VAL A 498 32.50 3.91 38.84
C VAL A 498 33.97 4.22 38.62
N CYS A 499 34.47 5.31 39.21
CA CYS A 499 35.91 5.59 39.21
C CYS A 499 36.58 4.80 40.34
N GLU A 500 37.68 4.13 40.03
CA GLU A 500 38.62 3.71 41.07
C GLU A 500 39.26 4.94 41.72
N GLU A 501 39.53 4.88 43.02
CA GLU A 501 40.19 5.96 43.76
C GLU A 501 41.62 6.15 43.20
N THR A 502 41.78 7.10 42.28
CA THR A 502 43.10 7.46 41.77
C THR A 502 43.81 8.36 42.78
N ALA A 503 45.03 7.99 43.14
CA ALA A 503 45.95 8.90 43.82
C ALA A 503 46.12 10.18 42.97
N GLU A 504 45.90 11.33 43.60
CA GLU A 504 46.12 12.69 43.10
C GLU A 504 45.11 13.23 42.07
N GLY A 505 44.05 13.88 42.58
CA GLY A 505 43.51 15.17 42.10
C GLY A 505 43.11 15.35 40.63
N ARG A 506 43.18 14.31 39.79
CA ARG A 506 42.82 14.37 38.37
C ARG A 506 41.32 14.24 38.21
N ALA A 507 40.76 15.06 37.34
CA ALA A 507 39.35 14.96 36.97
C ALA A 507 39.11 13.63 36.25
N CYS A 508 38.36 12.73 36.88
CA CYS A 508 37.98 11.44 36.33
C CYS A 508 36.56 11.49 35.73
N LEU A 509 36.27 10.63 34.76
CA LEU A 509 35.01 10.65 34.01
C LEU A 509 33.78 10.44 34.93
N GLY A 510 33.89 9.57 35.93
CA GLY A 510 32.82 9.36 36.93
C GLY A 510 32.69 10.47 37.97
N ALA A 511 33.59 11.46 38.01
CA ALA A 511 33.45 12.66 38.83
C ALA A 511 32.66 13.77 38.11
N LEU A 512 32.24 13.55 36.86
CA LEU A 512 31.39 14.48 36.13
C LEU A 512 29.99 14.54 36.77
N PRO A 513 29.41 15.75 36.97
CA PRO A 513 28.02 15.90 37.37
C PRO A 513 27.07 15.22 36.38
N TYR A 514 25.91 14.75 36.87
CA TYR A 514 24.89 14.11 36.04
C TYR A 514 24.46 14.98 34.83
N ASP A 515 24.36 16.29 35.01
CA ASP A 515 24.04 17.22 33.91
C ASP A 515 25.09 17.22 32.79
N CYS A 516 26.36 16.99 33.12
CA CYS A 516 27.43 16.84 32.14
C CYS A 516 27.29 15.52 31.38
N TRP A 517 26.92 14.44 32.07
CA TRP A 517 26.61 13.15 31.43
C TRP A 517 25.43 13.26 30.46
N LEU A 518 24.33 13.89 30.87
CA LEU A 518 23.18 14.14 29.98
C LEU A 518 23.58 14.99 28.76
N ARG A 519 24.45 15.98 28.93
CA ARG A 519 24.97 16.76 27.79
C ARG A 519 25.80 15.92 26.84
N LEU A 520 26.65 15.02 27.35
CA LEU A 520 27.41 14.08 26.52
C LEU A 520 26.47 13.12 25.77
N ARG A 521 25.43 12.60 26.44
CA ARG A 521 24.43 11.69 25.86
C ARG A 521 23.78 12.27 24.59
N ARG A 522 23.53 13.58 24.55
CA ARG A 522 22.93 14.26 23.39
C ARG A 522 23.76 14.18 22.10
N PHE A 523 25.05 13.85 22.22
CA PHE A 523 25.96 13.71 21.08
C PHE A 523 26.21 12.25 20.69
N LEU A 524 25.74 11.28 21.47
CA LEU A 524 25.94 9.86 21.24
C LEU A 524 24.63 9.21 20.79
N ARG A 525 24.71 8.25 19.87
CA ARG A 525 23.63 7.32 19.51
C ARG A 525 24.05 5.91 19.92
N VAL A 526 23.09 5.00 20.06
CA VAL A 526 23.37 3.60 20.38
C VAL A 526 24.31 2.99 19.32
N ALA A 527 24.13 3.38 18.05
CA ALA A 527 24.95 2.95 16.93
C ALA A 527 26.40 3.49 16.92
N ASP A 528 26.71 4.51 17.73
CA ASP A 528 28.08 5.06 17.83
C ASP A 528 29.00 4.16 18.67
N VAL A 529 28.43 3.27 19.50
CA VAL A 529 29.20 2.29 20.28
C VAL A 529 29.54 1.12 19.37
N ILE A 530 30.81 0.92 19.06
CA ILE A 530 31.28 -0.18 18.22
C ILE A 530 31.43 -1.43 19.08
N ASP A 531 30.85 -2.56 18.66
CA ASP A 531 31.09 -3.85 19.32
C ASP A 531 32.58 -4.19 19.23
N ARG A 532 33.18 -4.72 20.31
CA ARG A 532 34.58 -5.14 20.26
C ARG A 532 34.76 -6.08 19.06
N PRO A 533 35.73 -5.82 18.16
CA PRO A 533 36.02 -6.78 17.10
C PRO A 533 36.31 -8.11 17.77
N GLN A 534 35.58 -9.16 17.37
CA GLN A 534 35.92 -10.51 17.76
C GLN A 534 37.34 -10.74 17.24
N MET A 535 38.31 -10.78 18.15
CA MET A 535 39.64 -11.29 17.81
C MET A 535 39.41 -12.74 17.38
N ILE A 536 39.47 -12.97 16.08
CA ILE A 536 39.35 -14.29 15.44
C ILE A 536 40.50 -15.18 15.92
#